data_AF-A0A7W0FCX6-F1
#
_entry.id   AF-A0A7W0FCX6-F1
#
_cell.length_a   1.000
_cell.length_b   1.000
_cell.length_c   1.000
_cell.angle_alpha   90.00
_cell.angle_beta   90.00
_cell.angle_gamma   90.00
#
_symmetry.space_group_name_H-M   'P 1'
#
loop_
_entity.id
_entity.type
_entity.pdbx_description
1 polymer ?
#
loop_
_entity_poly.entity_id
_entity_poly.type
_entity_poly.pdbx_seq_one_letter_code
_entity_poly.pdbx_strand_id
1 'polypeptide(L)' 'MIYGVGIDLVKIERMKDVVDRWGRKFLERVFTQSEISYCYEKKNPYLSLSVR' A
#
# COMPACT_ATOMS: atom_id res chain seq x y z
N MET A 1 29.69 -5.62 -6.01
CA MET A 1 29.07 -5.23 -7.30
C MET A 1 27.63 -4.86 -7.01
N ILE A 2 27.21 -3.63 -7.30
CA ILE A 2 25.82 -3.20 -7.10
C ILE A 2 25.04 -3.58 -8.36
N TYR A 3 23.95 -4.34 -8.20
CA TYR A 3 23.10 -4.80 -9.32
C TYR A 3 22.04 -3.77 -9.74
N GLY A 4 21.72 -2.81 -8.86
CA GLY A 4 20.80 -1.70 -9.14
C GLY A 4 20.42 -0.96 -7.86
N VAL A 5 19.93 0.26 -7.99
CA VAL A 5 19.32 1.06 -6.92
C VAL A 5 18.02 1.67 -7.41
N GLY A 6 17.01 1.70 -6.54
CA GLY A 6 15.70 2.30 -6.84
C GLY A 6 15.21 3.10 -5.64
N ILE A 7 14.53 4.21 -5.94
CA ILE A 7 13.84 5.05 -4.97
C ILE A 7 12.44 5.30 -5.49
N ASP A 8 11.45 5.29 -4.59
CA ASP A 8 10.07 5.64 -4.89
C ASP A 8 9.51 6.54 -3.79
N LEU A 9 8.48 7.32 -4.15
CA LEU A 9 7.77 8.20 -3.23
C LEU A 9 6.27 8.10 -3.49
N VAL A 10 5.53 7.74 -2.45
CA VAL A 10 4.07 7.60 -2.51
C VAL A 10 3.41 8.63 -1.60
N LYS A 11 2.49 9.41 -2.17
CA LYS A 11 1.62 10.30 -1.39
C LYS A 11 0.50 9.50 -0.72
N ILE A 12 0.41 9.57 0.61
CA ILE A 12 -0.58 8.81 1.41
C ILE A 12 -2.03 9.14 1.00
N GLU A 13 -2.32 10.41 0.71
CA GLU A 13 -3.65 10.83 0.23
C GLU A 13 -4.03 10.12 -1.07
N ARG A 14 -3.07 9.95 -1.99
CA ARG A 14 -3.31 9.24 -3.26
C ARG A 14 -3.65 7.78 -3.00
N MET A 15 -2.96 7.13 -2.06
CA MET A 15 -3.25 5.74 -1.69
C MET A 15 -4.67 5.63 -1.13
N LYS A 16 -5.06 6.56 -0.25
CA LYS A 16 -6.42 6.63 0.28
C LYS A 16 -7.44 6.79 -0.85
N ASP A 17 -7.27 7.75 -1.75
CA ASP A 17 -8.22 7.99 -2.84
C ASP A 17 -8.39 6.77 -3.77
N VAL A 18 -7.29 6.06 -4.03
CA VAL A 18 -7.31 4.85 -4.87
C VAL A 18 -8.04 3.71 -4.15
N VAL A 19 -7.76 3.51 -2.86
CA VAL A 19 -8.44 2.49 -2.04
C VAL A 19 -9.91 2.84 -1.89
N ASP A 20 -10.27 4.11 -1.69
CA ASP A 20 -11.66 4.56 -1.58
C ASP A 20 -12.41 4.38 -2.93
N ARG A 21 -11.73 4.62 -4.05
CA ARG A 21 -12.32 4.49 -5.41
C ARG A 21 -12.52 3.04 -5.85
N TRP A 22 -11.53 2.18 -5.60
CA TRP A 22 -11.49 0.81 -6.17
C TRP A 22 -11.68 -0.28 -5.12
N GLY A 23 -11.55 0.06 -3.85
CA GLY A 23 -11.78 -0.81 -2.72
C GLY A 23 -10.91 -2.06 -2.74
N ARG A 24 -11.52 -3.16 -2.30
CA ARG A 24 -10.86 -4.45 -2.12
C ARG A 24 -10.27 -5.02 -3.42
N LYS A 25 -10.87 -4.73 -4.59
CA LYS A 25 -10.36 -5.18 -5.90
C LYS A 25 -8.98 -4.61 -6.22
N PHE A 26 -8.67 -3.40 -5.76
CA PHE A 26 -7.32 -2.84 -5.92
C PHE A 26 -6.35 -3.50 -4.95
N LEU A 27 -6.76 -3.64 -3.69
CA LEU A 27 -5.92 -4.21 -2.64
C LEU A 27 -5.50 -5.65 -2.96
N GLU A 28 -6.42 -6.51 -3.39
CA GLU A 28 -6.14 -7.91 -3.74
C GLU A 28 -5.26 -8.08 -4.99
N ARG A 29 -5.09 -7.02 -5.80
CA ARG A 29 -4.20 -7.04 -6.98
C ARG A 29 -2.77 -6.62 -6.66
N VAL A 30 -2.57 -5.84 -5.61
CA VAL A 30 -1.28 -5.20 -5.27
C VAL A 30 -0.68 -5.82 -4.00
N PHE A 31 -1.53 -6.26 -3.08
CA PHE A 31 -1.12 -6.79 -1.78
C PHE A 31 -1.56 -8.24 -1.63
N THR A 32 -0.79 -9.00 -0.86
CA THR A 32 -1.23 -10.32 -0.39
C THR A 32 -2.29 -10.20 0.70
N GLN A 33 -3.06 -11.26 0.93
CA GLN A 33 -4.09 -11.26 1.97
C GLN A 33 -3.53 -11.00 3.38
N SER A 34 -2.31 -11.49 3.66
CA SER A 34 -1.61 -11.27 4.92
C SER A 34 -1.20 -9.81 5.10
N GLU A 35 -0.77 -9.14 4.03
CA GLU A 35 -0.37 -7.73 4.06
C GLU A 35 -1.55 -6.78 4.21
N ILE A 36 -2.67 -7.12 3.56
CA ILE A 36 -3.93 -6.39 3.77
C ILE A 36 -4.31 -6.47 5.24
N SER A 37 -4.36 -7.68 5.82
CA SER A 37 -4.68 -7.85 7.24
C SER A 37 -3.73 -7.07 8.16
N TYR A 38 -2.42 -7.15 7.91
CA TYR A 38 -1.40 -6.43 8.68
C TYR A 38 -1.58 -4.90 8.60
N CYS A 39 -1.82 -4.36 7.40
CA CYS A 39 -1.98 -2.91 7.22
C CYS A 39 -3.27 -2.41 7.89
N TYR A 40 -4.35 -3.18 7.80
CA TYR A 40 -5.65 -2.84 8.40
C TYR A 40 -5.72 -3.02 9.92
N GLU A 41 -4.81 -3.77 10.52
CA GLU A 41 -4.66 -3.87 11.98
C GLU A 41 -4.07 -2.58 12.59
N LYS A 42 -3.37 -1.77 11.79
CA LYS A 42 -2.79 -0.51 12.26
C LYS A 42 -3.85 0.58 12.41
N LYS A 43 -3.62 1.49 13.37
CA LYS A 43 -4.47 2.67 13.59
C LYS A 43 -4.70 3.53 12.34
N ASN A 44 -3.70 3.60 11.45
CA ASN A 44 -3.83 4.26 10.16
C ASN A 44 -3.39 3.31 9.03
N PRO A 45 -4.34 2.63 8.37
CA PRO A 45 -4.01 1.65 7.34
C PRO A 45 -3.40 2.29 6.09
N TYR A 46 -3.84 3.49 5.69
CA TYR A 46 -3.35 4.14 4.47
C TYR A 46 -1.87 4.52 4.55
N LEU A 47 -1.39 4.86 5.75
CA LEU A 47 0.03 5.05 6.01
C LEU A 47 0.80 3.75 5.78
N SER A 48 0.34 2.65 6.39
CA SER A 48 0.98 1.34 6.25
C SER A 48 0.95 0.81 4.82
N LEU A 49 -0.14 1.04 4.09
CA LEU A 49 -0.29 0.67 2.69
C LEU A 49 0.68 1.45 1.78
N SER A 50 1.02 2.70 2.13
CA SER A 50 1.86 3.57 1.29
C SER A 50 3.36 3.28 1.40
N VAL A 51 3.80 2.58 2.46
CA VAL A 51 5.21 2.26 2.71
C VAL A 51 5.57 0.80 2.43
N ARG A 52 4.57 -0.02 2.13
CA ARG A 52 4.69 -1.46 2.01
C ARG A 52 5.12 -1.88 0.62
#